data_AF-A0A933K2V4-F1
#
_entry.id   AF-A0A933K2V4-F1
#
_cell.length_a   1.000
_cell.length_b   1.000
_cell.length_c   1.000
_cell.angle_alpha   90.00
_cell.angle_beta   90.00
_cell.angle_gamma   90.00
#
_symmetry.space_group_name_H-M   'P 1'
#
loop_
_entity.id
_entity.type
_entity.pdbx_description
1 polymer ?
#
loop_
_entity_poly.entity_id
_entity_poly.type
_entity_poly.pdbx_seq_one_letter_code
_entity_poly.pdbx_strand_id
1 'polypeptide(L)' 'MADGILSLQELERSRRQHIRELKLIERMTDEQFEIFKKNFSLGVCDPKIRRREAIEVLKSMILTNLSLQRQKETQSG' A
#
# COMPACT_ATOMS: atom_id res chain seq x y z
N MET A 1 -2.99 -16.04 -20.19
CA MET A 1 -3.63 -15.06 -19.29
C MET A 1 -3.03 -15.31 -17.92
N ALA A 2 -2.19 -14.40 -17.42
CA ALA A 2 -1.67 -14.54 -16.06
C ALA A 2 -2.87 -14.39 -15.12
N ASP A 3 -3.18 -15.44 -14.35
CA ASP A 3 -4.13 -15.32 -13.25
C ASP A 3 -3.78 -14.08 -12.45
N GLY A 4 -4.76 -13.21 -12.18
CA GLY A 4 -4.59 -11.94 -11.45
C GLY A 4 -4.16 -12.10 -9.99
N ILE A 5 -3.43 -13.17 -9.67
CA ILE A 5 -3.01 -13.58 -8.34
C ILE A 5 -1.50 -13.34 -8.23
N LEU A 6 -1.13 -12.25 -7.57
CA LEU A 6 0.27 -11.92 -7.24
C LEU A 6 0.97 -13.10 -6.56
N SER A 7 2.19 -13.42 -6.99
CA SER A 7 3.08 -14.37 -6.31
C SER A 7 3.41 -13.92 -4.87
N LEU A 8 3.90 -14.83 -4.02
CA LEU A 8 4.32 -14.48 -2.66
C LEU A 8 5.40 -13.39 -2.65
N GLN A 9 6.35 -13.45 -3.59
CA GLN A 9 7.40 -12.44 -3.75
C GLN A 9 6.84 -11.07 -4.16
N GLU A 10 5.85 -11.04 -5.05
CA GLU A 10 5.19 -9.79 -5.46
C GLU A 10 4.36 -9.20 -4.32
N LEU A 11 3.65 -10.03 -3.56
CA LEU A 11 2.95 -9.60 -2.34
C LEU A 11 3.96 -8.99 -1.35
N GLU A 12 5.09 -9.66 -1.10
CA GLU A 12 6.08 -9.14 -0.16
C GLU A 12 6.70 -7.82 -0.63
N ARG A 13 6.98 -7.70 -1.94
CA ARG A 13 7.48 -6.46 -2.56
C ARG A 13 6.47 -5.33 -2.40
N SER A 14 5.19 -5.57 -2.71
CA SER A 14 4.10 -4.60 -2.53
C SER A 14 3.98 -4.17 -1.07
N ARG A 15 3.98 -5.12 -0.11
CA ARG A 15 3.90 -4.82 1.32
C ARG A 15 5.04 -3.93 1.79
N ARG A 16 6.28 -4.25 1.40
CA ARG A 16 7.46 -3.43 1.75
C ARG A 16 7.35 -2.03 1.18
N GLN A 17 6.84 -1.88 -0.04
CA GLN A 17 6.61 -0.57 -0.63
C GLN A 17 5.58 0.24 0.16
N HIS A 18 4.41 -0.34 0.46
CA HIS A 18 3.37 0.33 1.24
C HIS A 18 3.82 0.72 2.65
N ILE A 19 4.66 -0.12 3.31
CA ILE A 19 5.23 0.22 4.62
C ILE A 19 6.17 1.43 4.52
N ARG A 20 6.98 1.53 3.46
CA ARG A 20 7.87 2.69 3.26
C ARG A 20 7.06 3.96 3.02
N GLU A 21 6.04 3.88 2.17
CA GLU A 21 5.12 4.98 1.89
C GLU A 21 4.40 5.44 3.16
N LEU A 22 3.90 4.49 3.97
CA LEU A 22 3.23 4.79 5.23
C LEU A 22 4.15 5.53 6.20
N LYS A 23 5.37 5.02 6.42
CA LYS A 23 6.36 5.66 7.31
C LYS A 23 6.73 7.08 6.86
N LEU A 24 6.75 7.32 5.56
CA LEU A 24 7.03 8.63 4.99
C LEU A 24 5.86 9.58 5.25
N ILE A 25 4.63 9.18 4.91
CA ILE A 25 3.42 10.00 5.03
C ILE A 25 3.04 10.28 6.49
N GLU A 26 3.26 9.33 7.41
CA GLU A 26 3.02 9.54 8.85
C GLU A 26 3.90 10.65 9.45
N ARG A 27 5.05 10.95 8.83
CA ARG A 27 5.97 12.01 9.26
C ARG A 27 5.77 13.35 8.55
N MET A 28 4.86 13.40 7.58
CA MET A 28 4.55 14.62 6.82
C MET A 28 3.44 15.43 7.49
N THR A 29 3.52 16.76 7.37
CA THR A 29 2.36 17.63 7.57
C THR A 29 1.36 17.49 6.41
N ASP A 30 0.15 18.01 6.58
CA ASP A 30 -0.86 17.99 5.52
C ASP A 30 -0.38 18.80 4.30
N GLU A 31 0.29 19.95 4.48
CA GLU A 31 0.83 20.73 3.35
C GLU A 31 1.94 20.00 2.60
N GLN A 32 2.83 19.32 3.33
CA GLN A 32 3.89 18.50 2.72
C GLN A 32 3.29 17.35 1.91
N PHE A 33 2.24 16.71 2.44
CA PHE A 33 1.52 15.65 1.75
C PHE A 33 0.85 16.15 0.47
N GLU A 34 0.22 17.34 0.48
CA GLU A 34 -0.43 17.93 -0.71
C GLU A 34 0.55 18.15 -1.87
N ILE A 35 1.80 18.50 -1.58
CA ILE A 35 2.85 18.63 -2.61
C ILE A 35 3.36 17.25 -3.04
N PHE A 36 3.48 16.31 -2.10
CA PHE A 36 4.00 14.96 -2.34
C PHE A 36 3.02 14.07 -3.12
N LYS A 37 1.70 14.20 -2.89
CA LYS A 37 0.69 13.23 -3.36
C LYS A 37 0.67 13.03 -4.88
N LYS A 38 1.09 14.02 -5.67
CA LYS A 38 1.25 13.90 -7.13
C LYS A 38 2.27 12.85 -7.57
N ASN A 39 3.20 12.50 -6.68
CA ASN A 39 4.24 11.47 -6.89
C ASN A 39 3.94 10.18 -6.11
N PHE A 40 2.78 10.11 -5.47
CA PHE A 40 2.35 8.98 -4.66
C PHE A 40 1.31 8.17 -5.41
N SER A 41 1.47 6.85 -5.40
CA SER A 41 0.61 5.91 -6.14
C SER A 41 -0.89 6.17 -5.90
N LEU A 42 -1.33 6.33 -4.65
CA LEU A 42 -2.73 6.65 -4.35
C LEU A 42 -3.12 8.07 -4.76
N GLY A 43 -2.21 9.05 -4.66
CA GLY A 43 -2.51 10.43 -5.03
C GLY A 43 -2.60 10.66 -6.53
N VAL A 44 -1.96 9.80 -7.35
CA VAL A 44 -2.19 9.75 -8.80
C VAL A 44 -3.57 9.16 -9.12
N CYS A 45 -4.01 8.14 -8.39
CA CYS A 45 -5.33 7.52 -8.57
C CYS A 45 -6.48 8.40 -8.06
N ASP A 46 -6.28 9.07 -6.93
CA ASP A 46 -7.22 10.00 -6.32
C ASP A 46 -6.51 11.29 -5.91
N PRO A 47 -6.51 12.33 -6.77
CA PRO A 47 -5.90 13.61 -6.47
C PRO A 47 -6.52 14.35 -5.27
N LYS A 48 -7.71 13.94 -4.81
CA LYS A 48 -8.43 14.57 -3.69
C LYS A 48 -8.19 13.84 -2.36
N ILE A 49 -7.49 12.72 -2.38
CA ILE A 49 -7.19 11.96 -1.16
C ILE A 49 -6.47 12.84 -0.14
N ARG A 50 -6.96 12.81 1.11
CA ARG A 50 -6.33 13.49 2.23
C ARG A 50 -5.25 12.62 2.86
N ARG A 51 -4.29 13.23 3.54
CA ARG A 51 -3.19 12.51 4.21
C ARG A 51 -3.69 11.40 5.13
N ARG A 52 -4.72 11.69 5.93
CA ARG A 52 -5.34 10.71 6.85
C ARG A 52 -5.96 9.53 6.10
N GLU A 53 -6.68 9.79 5.02
CA GLU A 53 -7.32 8.75 4.19
C GLU A 53 -6.26 7.88 3.52
N ALA A 54 -5.19 8.49 2.99
CA ALA A 54 -4.04 7.77 2.43
C ALA A 54 -3.38 6.83 3.45
N ILE A 55 -3.24 7.27 4.71
CA ILE A 55 -2.71 6.43 5.81
C ILE A 55 -3.63 5.24 6.07
N GLU A 56 -4.94 5.46 6.15
CA GLU A 56 -5.94 4.40 6.41
C GLU A 56 -5.97 3.38 5.26
N VAL A 57 -5.89 3.85 4.02
CA VAL A 57 -5.81 2.99 2.83
C VAL A 57 -4.53 2.15 2.84
N LEU A 58 -3.36 2.76 3.10
CA LEU A 58 -2.09 2.03 3.16
C LEU A 58 -2.10 0.96 4.25
N LYS A 59 -2.64 1.26 5.44
CA LYS A 59 -2.79 0.27 6.53
C LYS A 59 -3.66 -0.90 6.10
N SER A 60 -4.78 -0.60 5.43
CA SER A 60 -5.69 -1.63 4.89
C SER A 60 -4.98 -2.51 3.85
N MET A 61 -4.27 -1.91 2.89
CA MET A 61 -3.50 -2.64 1.88
C MET A 61 -2.43 -3.55 2.48
N ILE A 62 -1.73 -3.09 3.53
CA ILE A 62 -0.74 -3.90 4.25
C ILE A 62 -1.40 -5.11 4.93
N LEU A 63 -2.53 -4.91 5.60
CA LEU A 63 -3.26 -6.00 6.28
C LEU A 63 -3.84 -7.01 5.28
N THR A 64 -4.40 -6.54 4.17
CA THR A 64 -4.86 -7.39 3.08
C THR A 64 -3.71 -8.21 2.51
N ASN A 65 -2.56 -7.59 2.28
CA ASN A 65 -1.38 -8.29 1.77
C ASN A 65 -0.89 -9.40 2.71
N LEU A 66 -0.82 -9.13 4.02
CA LEU A 66 -0.49 -10.13 5.03
C LEU A 66 -1.50 -11.28 5.06
N SER A 67 -2.78 -10.98 4.91
CA SER A 67 -3.84 -12.00 4.88
C SER A 67 -3.71 -12.90 3.65
N LEU A 68 -3.41 -12.31 2.48
CA LEU A 68 -3.16 -13.05 1.24
C LEU A 68 -1.91 -13.92 1.32
N GLN A 69 -0.83 -13.45 1.97
CA GLN A 69 0.37 -14.25 2.21
C GLN A 69 0.07 -15.49 3.05
N ARG A 70 -0.63 -15.34 4.19
CA ARG A 70 -1.02 -16.45 5.06
C ARG A 70 -1.90 -17.47 4.35
N GLN A 71 -2.87 -17.01 3.56
CA GLN A 71 -3.75 -17.89 2.79
C GLN A 71 -2.94 -18.73 1.80
N LYS A 72 -1.96 -18.14 1.12
CA LYS A 72 -1.10 -18.86 0.18
C LYS A 72 -0.17 -19.85 0.86
N GLU A 73 0.41 -19.50 2.00
CA GLU A 73 1.23 -20.41 2.80
C GLU A 73 0.43 -21.64 3.26
N THR A 74 -0.84 -21.45 3.61
CA THR A 74 -1.75 -22.54 4.03
C THR A 74 -2.18 -23.43 2.86
N GLN A 75 -2.27 -22.88 1.64
CA GLN A 75 -2.62 -23.63 0.43
C GLN A 75 -1.43 -24.37 -0.21
N SER A 76 -0.19 -24.04 0.20
CA SER A 76 1.04 -24.62 -0.33
C SER A 76 1.61 -25.73 0.55
N GLY A 77 0.99 -26.00 1.71
CA GLY A 77 1.32 -27.08 2.64
C GLY A 77 0.27 -28.19 2.61
#